data_AF-A0AA86QM27-F1
#
_entry.id   AF-A0AA86QM27-F1
#
_cell.length_a   1.000
_cell.length_b   1.000
_cell.length_c   1.000
_cell.angle_alpha   90.00
_cell.angle_beta   90.00
_cell.angle_gamma   90.00
#
_symmetry.space_group_name_H-M   'P 1'
#
loop_
_entity.id
_entity.type
_entity.pdbx_description
1 polymer ?
#
loop_
_entity_poly.entity_id
_entity_poly.type
_entity_poly.pdbx_seq_one_letter_code
_entity_poly.pdbx_strand_id
1 'polypeptide(L)'
;MNFSQNQICNIISLESIQNVTKLDLSYNRVLNITALKNLSNLIKLNLSFNEIKDISPLRYFKKLTCLNISKNKLINIEALRGLNNIQQLDISKNSIVYVYPLQNLNKLKQISISENKILDLEILDKFPQDDLFGYFDQIYFDQIYYIFDDIDGQPSAQDRLLLFANKARAVDLNCLTFQKCHEKLKNLKQTVKIFNQKITQTIKKQTFRQIQFTQDIINLFEVLNRQNSE
;
A
#
# COMPACT_ATOMS: atom_id res chain seq x y z
N MET A 1 -24.94 4.71 -20.65
CA MET A 1 -24.81 3.58 -21.60
C MET A 1 -24.32 2.38 -20.81
N ASN A 2 -25.01 1.25 -20.92
CA ASN A 2 -24.71 0.05 -20.14
C ASN A 2 -24.44 -1.14 -21.08
N PHE A 3 -23.26 -1.72 -20.97
CA PHE A 3 -22.79 -2.91 -21.65
C PHE A 3 -22.27 -3.97 -20.66
N SER A 4 -22.65 -3.87 -19.38
CA SER A 4 -22.18 -4.77 -18.33
C SER A 4 -22.63 -6.21 -18.56
N GLN A 5 -21.90 -7.19 -18.00
CA GLN A 5 -22.28 -8.60 -17.97
C GLN A 5 -22.40 -9.22 -19.36
N ASN A 6 -21.37 -9.00 -20.18
CA ASN A 6 -21.25 -9.59 -21.50
C ASN A 6 -19.89 -10.30 -21.65
N GLN A 7 -19.52 -10.65 -22.88
CA GLN A 7 -18.22 -11.22 -23.20
C GLN A 7 -17.40 -10.28 -24.09
N ILE A 8 -17.61 -8.96 -23.93
CA ILE A 8 -16.96 -7.95 -24.77
C ILE A 8 -15.48 -7.92 -24.44
N CYS A 9 -14.64 -8.16 -25.46
CA CYS A 9 -13.18 -8.05 -25.37
C CYS A 9 -12.65 -6.83 -26.14
N ASN A 10 -13.34 -6.42 -27.21
CA ASN A 10 -12.98 -5.30 -28.06
C ASN A 10 -14.10 -4.24 -28.04
N ILE A 11 -13.70 -2.99 -27.83
CA ILE A 11 -14.59 -1.83 -27.73
C ILE A 11 -14.25 -0.74 -28.73
N ILE A 12 -13.60 -1.07 -29.86
CA ILE A 12 -13.20 -0.10 -30.89
C ILE A 12 -14.40 0.66 -31.47
N SER A 13 -15.59 0.05 -31.50
CA SER A 13 -16.85 0.71 -31.89
C SER A 13 -17.22 1.89 -30.99
N LEU A 14 -16.63 2.00 -29.79
CA LEU A 14 -16.84 3.12 -28.89
C LEU A 14 -15.97 4.35 -29.21
N GLU A 15 -15.08 4.29 -30.21
CA GLU A 15 -14.24 5.45 -30.59
C GLU A 15 -15.03 6.60 -31.22
N SER A 16 -16.14 6.29 -31.90
CA SER A 16 -16.93 7.24 -32.67
C SER A 16 -18.06 7.88 -31.87
N ILE A 17 -18.42 7.32 -30.71
CA ILE A 17 -19.49 7.86 -29.87
C ILE A 17 -19.02 9.12 -29.14
N GLN A 18 -19.92 10.10 -29.06
CA GLN A 18 -19.67 11.38 -28.40
C GLN A 18 -20.69 11.59 -27.28
N ASN A 19 -20.41 12.55 -26.39
CA ASN A 19 -21.33 13.02 -25.35
C ASN A 19 -21.78 11.97 -24.33
N VAL A 20 -21.05 10.86 -24.18
CA VAL A 20 -21.31 9.88 -23.11
C VAL A 20 -20.82 10.42 -21.77
N THR A 21 -21.74 10.48 -20.81
CA THR A 21 -21.46 10.94 -19.43
C THR A 21 -21.39 9.80 -18.42
N LYS A 22 -22.02 8.66 -18.73
CA LYS A 22 -22.02 7.45 -17.88
C LYS A 22 -21.83 6.22 -18.76
N LEU A 23 -20.82 5.42 -18.47
CA LEU A 23 -20.50 4.19 -19.18
C LEU A 23 -20.27 3.05 -18.18
N ASP A 24 -20.98 1.95 -18.37
CA ASP A 24 -20.76 0.70 -17.65
C ASP A 24 -20.33 -0.40 -18.63
N LEU A 25 -19.13 -0.92 -18.42
CA LEU A 25 -18.49 -2.02 -19.15
C LEU A 25 -18.09 -3.13 -18.17
N SER A 26 -18.66 -3.17 -16.97
CA SER A 26 -18.29 -4.15 -15.95
C SER A 26 -18.64 -5.59 -16.33
N TYR A 27 -17.98 -6.57 -15.73
CA TYR A 27 -18.22 -7.99 -16.01
C TYR A 27 -18.11 -8.32 -17.51
N ASN A 28 -16.94 -8.02 -18.06
CA ASN A 28 -16.59 -8.29 -19.46
C ASN A 28 -15.17 -8.87 -19.52
N ARG A 29 -14.57 -8.91 -20.71
CA ARG A 29 -13.20 -9.38 -20.94
C ARG A 29 -12.35 -8.29 -21.62
N VAL A 30 -12.61 -7.02 -21.31
CA VAL A 30 -11.91 -5.89 -21.92
C VAL A 30 -10.46 -5.88 -21.44
N LEU A 31 -9.52 -5.81 -22.39
CA LEU A 31 -8.09 -5.70 -22.11
C LEU A 31 -7.55 -4.28 -22.37
N ASN A 32 -8.13 -3.58 -23.36
CA ASN A 32 -7.63 -2.30 -23.85
C ASN A 32 -8.77 -1.27 -23.89
N ILE A 33 -8.55 -0.13 -23.23
CA ILE A 33 -9.51 0.99 -23.13
C ILE A 33 -9.11 2.21 -23.95
N THR A 34 -8.16 2.10 -24.88
CA THR A 34 -7.70 3.20 -25.75
C THR A 34 -8.85 3.80 -26.56
N ALA A 35 -9.81 2.97 -26.95
CA ALA A 35 -11.01 3.40 -27.66
C ALA A 35 -11.83 4.45 -26.89
N LEU A 36 -11.72 4.49 -25.55
CA LEU A 36 -12.45 5.43 -24.72
C LEU A 36 -11.81 6.83 -24.65
N LYS A 37 -10.59 7.04 -25.17
CA LYS A 37 -9.78 8.26 -24.94
C LYS A 37 -10.51 9.58 -25.26
N ASN A 38 -11.43 9.56 -26.22
CA ASN A 38 -12.17 10.73 -26.68
C ASN A 38 -13.44 11.04 -25.85
N LEU A 39 -13.81 10.17 -24.89
CA LEU A 39 -15.00 10.34 -24.05
C LEU A 39 -14.74 11.31 -22.88
N SER A 40 -14.25 12.51 -23.19
CA SER A 40 -13.86 13.56 -22.22
C SER A 40 -15.01 14.07 -21.34
N ASN A 41 -16.26 13.78 -21.73
CA ASN A 41 -17.46 14.12 -20.98
C ASN A 41 -17.88 13.07 -19.93
N LEU A 42 -17.13 11.99 -19.75
CA LEU A 42 -17.41 10.96 -18.75
C LEU A 42 -17.37 11.52 -17.33
N ILE A 43 -18.45 11.26 -16.59
CA ILE A 43 -18.66 11.61 -15.17
C ILE A 43 -18.63 10.33 -14.32
N LYS A 44 -19.18 9.23 -14.83
CA LYS A 44 -19.16 7.90 -14.18
C LYS A 44 -18.66 6.84 -15.15
N LEU A 45 -17.69 6.05 -14.70
CA LEU A 45 -17.13 4.95 -15.47
C LEU A 45 -17.00 3.70 -14.59
N ASN A 46 -17.60 2.60 -15.03
CA ASN A 46 -17.44 1.29 -14.41
C ASN A 46 -16.78 0.32 -15.40
N LEU A 47 -15.58 -0.13 -15.05
CA LEU A 47 -14.77 -1.11 -15.78
C LEU A 47 -14.43 -2.31 -14.89
N SER A 48 -15.15 -2.48 -13.77
CA SER A 48 -14.89 -3.56 -12.82
C SER A 48 -15.04 -4.95 -13.46
N PHE A 49 -14.34 -5.96 -12.94
CA PHE A 49 -14.39 -7.32 -13.47
C PHE A 49 -14.07 -7.39 -14.97
N ASN A 50 -12.85 -6.97 -15.31
CA ASN A 50 -12.27 -7.05 -16.65
C ASN A 50 -10.81 -7.54 -16.55
N GLU A 51 -10.06 -7.45 -17.64
CA GLU A 51 -8.66 -7.90 -17.70
C GLU A 51 -7.68 -6.76 -18.03
N ILE A 52 -8.04 -5.54 -17.63
CA ILE A 52 -7.30 -4.32 -17.97
C ILE A 52 -5.98 -4.27 -17.20
N LYS A 53 -4.91 -3.95 -17.93
CA LYS A 53 -3.56 -3.71 -17.38
C LYS A 53 -3.11 -2.26 -17.55
N ASP A 54 -3.41 -1.66 -18.70
CA ASP A 54 -3.09 -0.27 -19.00
C ASP A 54 -4.32 0.63 -18.90
N ILE A 55 -4.27 1.58 -17.97
CA ILE A 55 -5.28 2.60 -17.76
C ILE A 55 -4.82 3.99 -18.20
N SER A 56 -3.73 4.10 -18.96
CA SER A 56 -3.21 5.36 -19.47
C SER A 56 -4.24 6.26 -20.20
N PRO A 57 -5.29 5.73 -20.85
CA PRO A 57 -6.36 6.58 -21.41
C PRO A 57 -7.20 7.33 -20.37
N LEU A 58 -7.25 6.87 -19.10
CA LEU A 58 -8.04 7.53 -18.05
C LEU A 58 -7.58 8.96 -17.76
N ARG A 59 -6.33 9.32 -18.11
CA ARG A 59 -5.76 10.66 -17.91
C ARG A 59 -6.59 11.78 -18.54
N TYR A 60 -7.37 11.47 -19.59
CA TYR A 60 -8.19 12.42 -20.34
C TYR A 60 -9.54 12.72 -19.68
N PHE A 61 -9.99 11.93 -18.71
CA PHE A 61 -11.34 12.02 -18.16
C PHE A 61 -11.42 12.96 -16.96
N LYS A 62 -11.11 14.24 -17.18
CA LYS A 62 -11.02 15.27 -16.13
C LYS A 62 -12.35 15.56 -15.40
N LYS A 63 -13.47 15.12 -15.96
CA LYS A 63 -14.82 15.27 -15.37
C LYS A 63 -15.26 14.06 -14.53
N LEU A 64 -14.45 13.00 -14.44
CA LEU A 64 -14.81 11.82 -13.65
C LEU A 64 -15.00 12.17 -12.17
N THR A 65 -16.10 11.66 -11.64
CA THR A 65 -16.46 11.76 -10.22
C THR A 65 -16.60 10.39 -9.57
N CYS A 66 -16.96 9.36 -10.35
CA CYS A 66 -17.08 7.98 -9.90
C CYS A 66 -16.32 7.08 -10.86
N LEU A 67 -15.35 6.34 -10.34
CA LEU A 67 -14.56 5.40 -11.11
C LEU A 67 -14.49 4.07 -10.38
N ASN A 68 -14.95 3.01 -11.03
CA ASN A 68 -14.74 1.65 -10.57
C ASN A 68 -13.88 0.88 -11.59
N ILE A 69 -12.68 0.48 -11.17
CA ILE A 69 -11.74 -0.35 -11.93
C ILE A 69 -11.29 -1.57 -11.11
N SER A 70 -12.10 -1.99 -10.14
CA SER A 70 -11.79 -3.16 -9.31
C SER A 70 -11.83 -4.48 -10.07
N LYS A 71 -11.17 -5.52 -9.55
CA LYS A 71 -11.05 -6.82 -10.24
C LYS A 71 -10.53 -6.68 -11.66
N ASN A 72 -9.35 -6.09 -11.78
CA ASN A 72 -8.58 -6.00 -13.01
C ASN A 72 -7.15 -6.53 -12.75
N LYS A 73 -6.20 -6.24 -13.64
CA LYS A 73 -4.81 -6.69 -13.56
C LYS A 73 -3.85 -5.50 -13.40
N LEU A 74 -4.27 -4.47 -12.66
CA LEU A 74 -3.52 -3.21 -12.52
C LEU A 74 -2.36 -3.35 -11.54
N ILE A 75 -1.21 -2.79 -11.92
CA ILE A 75 -0.02 -2.66 -11.06
C ILE A 75 0.33 -1.18 -10.89
N ASN A 76 0.15 -0.38 -11.94
CA ASN A 76 0.44 1.05 -11.97
C ASN A 76 -0.84 1.86 -12.15
N ILE A 77 -1.02 2.89 -11.33
CA ILE A 77 -2.18 3.79 -11.37
C ILE A 77 -1.84 5.26 -11.64
N GLU A 78 -0.69 5.55 -12.27
CA GLU A 78 -0.28 6.94 -12.54
C GLU A 78 -1.26 7.72 -13.42
N ALA A 79 -2.03 7.03 -14.25
CA ALA A 79 -3.06 7.65 -15.06
C ALA A 79 -4.16 8.35 -14.23
N LEU A 80 -4.29 8.00 -12.93
CA LEU A 80 -5.24 8.63 -12.01
C LEU A 80 -4.75 9.96 -11.46
N ARG A 81 -3.46 10.28 -11.60
CA ARG A 81 -2.89 11.55 -11.13
C ARG A 81 -3.60 12.72 -11.79
N GLY A 82 -4.03 13.68 -10.97
CA GLY A 82 -4.69 14.89 -11.44
C GLY A 82 -6.15 14.70 -11.87
N LEU A 83 -6.77 13.55 -11.61
CA LEU A 83 -8.22 13.37 -11.74
C LEU A 83 -8.97 13.96 -10.52
N ASN A 84 -8.72 15.24 -10.24
CA ASN A 84 -9.07 15.93 -8.99
C ASN A 84 -10.59 16.03 -8.71
N ASN A 85 -11.44 15.60 -9.64
CA ASN A 85 -12.88 15.56 -9.48
C ASN A 85 -13.42 14.23 -8.96
N ILE A 86 -12.58 13.20 -8.86
CA ILE A 86 -12.99 11.89 -8.32
C ILE A 86 -13.44 12.05 -6.86
N GLN A 87 -14.62 11.52 -6.59
CA GLN A 87 -15.26 11.46 -5.27
C GLN A 87 -15.41 10.01 -4.78
N GLN A 88 -15.59 9.07 -5.70
CA GLN A 88 -15.71 7.64 -5.41
C GLN A 88 -14.73 6.88 -6.30
N LEU A 89 -13.84 6.10 -5.68
CA LEU A 89 -12.83 5.32 -6.37
C LEU A 89 -12.80 3.89 -5.83
N ASP A 90 -12.98 2.90 -6.69
CA ASP A 90 -12.74 1.50 -6.36
C ASP A 90 -11.63 0.94 -7.25
N ILE A 91 -10.49 0.64 -6.63
CA ILE A 91 -9.32 0.00 -7.23
C ILE A 91 -9.02 -1.35 -6.57
N SER A 92 -9.95 -1.87 -5.76
CA SER A 92 -9.76 -3.14 -5.05
C SER A 92 -9.51 -4.31 -6.00
N LYS A 93 -8.96 -5.40 -5.48
CA LYS A 93 -8.76 -6.65 -6.24
C LYS A 93 -7.92 -6.44 -7.49
N ASN A 94 -6.76 -5.82 -7.31
CA ASN A 94 -5.76 -5.60 -8.33
C ASN A 94 -4.39 -6.07 -7.79
N SER A 95 -3.28 -5.58 -8.34
CA SER A 95 -1.92 -5.87 -7.86
C SER A 95 -1.12 -4.59 -7.68
N ILE A 96 -1.78 -3.53 -7.20
CA ILE A 96 -1.20 -2.20 -7.02
C ILE A 96 -0.29 -2.23 -5.79
N VAL A 97 0.91 -1.66 -5.94
CA VAL A 97 1.93 -1.59 -4.88
C VAL A 97 2.04 -0.19 -4.29
N TYR A 98 1.83 0.84 -5.11
CA TYR A 98 2.02 2.24 -4.73
C TYR A 98 0.78 3.08 -5.03
N VAL A 99 0.36 3.90 -4.06
CA VAL A 99 -0.83 4.76 -4.17
C VAL A 99 -0.53 6.26 -4.14
N TYR A 100 0.74 6.68 -4.21
CA TYR A 100 1.12 8.10 -4.35
C TYR A 100 0.43 8.88 -5.48
N PRO A 101 -0.02 8.29 -6.62
CA PRO A 101 -0.80 9.04 -7.61
C PRO A 101 -2.12 9.60 -7.07
N LEU A 102 -2.62 9.06 -5.96
CA LEU A 102 -3.87 9.49 -5.31
C LEU A 102 -3.68 10.67 -4.35
N GLN A 103 -2.43 11.08 -4.05
CA GLN A 103 -2.11 12.02 -2.96
C GLN A 103 -2.84 13.38 -3.03
N ASN A 104 -3.23 13.81 -4.24
CA ASN A 104 -3.86 15.10 -4.52
C ASN A 104 -5.34 14.99 -4.94
N LEU A 105 -5.97 13.82 -4.79
CA LEU A 105 -7.39 13.63 -5.04
C LEU A 105 -8.23 14.19 -3.88
N ASN A 106 -8.16 15.50 -3.66
CA ASN A 106 -8.72 16.20 -2.49
C ASN A 106 -10.25 16.15 -2.39
N LYS A 107 -10.95 15.74 -3.46
CA LYS A 107 -12.41 15.57 -3.47
C LYS A 107 -12.84 14.13 -3.19
N LEU A 108 -11.90 13.20 -2.98
CA LEU A 108 -12.20 11.81 -2.73
C LEU A 108 -12.92 11.67 -1.39
N LYS A 109 -14.10 11.05 -1.43
CA LYS A 109 -14.98 10.82 -0.27
C LYS A 109 -15.07 9.35 0.09
N GLN A 110 -14.87 8.47 -0.90
CA GLN A 110 -14.95 7.02 -0.74
C GLN A 110 -13.86 6.36 -1.56
N ILE A 111 -13.13 5.43 -0.94
CA ILE A 111 -12.04 4.70 -1.60
C ILE A 111 -12.01 3.23 -1.19
N SER A 112 -12.04 2.32 -2.16
CA SER A 112 -11.80 0.90 -1.91
C SER A 112 -10.47 0.47 -2.53
N ILE A 113 -9.56 -0.02 -1.68
CA ILE A 113 -8.20 -0.45 -2.06
C ILE A 113 -7.89 -1.89 -1.63
N SER A 114 -8.84 -2.60 -1.02
CA SER A 114 -8.64 -3.97 -0.53
C SER A 114 -8.15 -4.91 -1.64
N GLU A 115 -7.51 -6.00 -1.26
CA GLU A 115 -7.04 -7.03 -2.20
C GLU A 115 -6.07 -6.45 -3.25
N ASN A 116 -5.11 -5.66 -2.75
CA ASN A 116 -3.93 -5.16 -3.47
C ASN A 116 -2.66 -5.52 -2.69
N LYS A 117 -1.49 -5.06 -3.17
CA LYS A 117 -0.16 -5.31 -2.57
C LYS A 117 0.48 -4.00 -2.07
N ILE A 118 -0.34 -3.10 -1.53
CA ILE A 118 0.07 -1.73 -1.20
C ILE A 118 1.09 -1.73 -0.06
N LEU A 119 2.18 -0.97 -0.21
CA LEU A 119 3.24 -0.83 0.79
C LEU A 119 3.32 0.58 1.38
N ASP A 120 2.88 1.61 0.66
CA ASP A 120 2.96 3.02 1.04
C ASP A 120 1.71 3.51 1.78
N LEU A 121 1.60 3.10 3.05
CA LEU A 121 0.42 3.40 3.89
C LEU A 121 0.28 4.89 4.28
N GLU A 122 1.31 5.71 4.10
CA GLU A 122 1.34 7.12 4.56
C GLU A 122 0.23 7.97 3.93
N ILE A 123 -0.19 7.64 2.70
CA ILE A 123 -1.24 8.38 2.00
C ILE A 123 -2.64 8.01 2.53
N LEU A 124 -2.78 6.85 3.18
CA LEU A 124 -4.05 6.34 3.65
C LEU A 124 -4.58 7.09 4.87
N ASP A 125 -3.71 7.77 5.61
CA ASP A 125 -4.11 8.63 6.74
C ASP A 125 -5.00 9.81 6.29
N LYS A 126 -5.06 10.11 4.99
CA LYS A 126 -5.93 11.14 4.41
C LYS A 126 -7.35 10.67 4.09
N PHE A 127 -7.60 9.36 4.06
CA PHE A 127 -8.88 8.82 3.62
C PHE A 127 -9.78 8.44 4.82
N PRO A 128 -11.12 8.53 4.67
CA PRO A 128 -12.05 8.12 5.72
C PRO A 128 -11.82 6.67 6.14
N GLN A 129 -11.76 6.43 7.45
CA GLN A 129 -11.34 5.15 8.02
C GLN A 129 -12.34 4.01 7.76
N ASP A 130 -13.62 4.34 7.61
CA ASP A 130 -14.69 3.37 7.32
C ASP A 130 -14.48 2.65 5.97
N ASP A 131 -13.84 3.33 5.00
CA ASP A 131 -13.58 2.78 3.67
C ASP A 131 -12.32 1.88 3.63
N LEU A 132 -11.48 1.94 4.65
CA LEU A 132 -10.23 1.15 4.74
C LEU A 132 -10.41 -0.19 5.49
N PHE A 133 -11.60 -0.44 6.05
CA PHE A 133 -11.89 -1.60 6.91
C PHE A 133 -11.46 -2.93 6.26
N GLY A 134 -11.83 -3.16 5.00
CA GLY A 134 -11.49 -4.39 4.28
C GLY A 134 -9.99 -4.53 3.90
N TYR A 135 -9.22 -3.44 3.91
CA TYR A 135 -7.78 -3.50 3.66
C TYR A 135 -6.99 -3.77 4.95
N PHE A 136 -7.42 -3.19 6.08
CA PHE A 136 -6.79 -3.48 7.37
C PHE A 136 -6.97 -4.95 7.77
N ASP A 137 -8.17 -5.53 7.63
CA ASP A 137 -8.40 -6.95 7.88
C ASP A 137 -7.43 -7.83 7.07
N GLN A 138 -7.13 -7.46 5.82
CA GLN A 138 -6.22 -8.20 4.97
C GLN A 138 -4.73 -8.02 5.33
N ILE A 139 -4.26 -6.80 5.62
CA ILE A 139 -2.88 -6.61 6.12
C ILE A 139 -2.65 -7.46 7.37
N TYR A 140 -3.64 -7.49 8.27
CA TYR A 140 -3.57 -8.30 9.47
C TYR A 140 -3.42 -9.78 9.13
N PHE A 141 -4.17 -10.31 8.15
CA PHE A 141 -4.02 -11.71 7.72
C PHE A 141 -2.70 -11.99 6.98
N ASP A 142 -2.28 -11.16 6.03
CA ASP A 142 -1.09 -11.39 5.18
C ASP A 142 0.23 -11.18 5.95
N GLN A 143 0.29 -10.19 6.86
CA GLN A 143 1.45 -10.01 7.74
C GLN A 143 1.52 -11.08 8.83
N ILE A 144 0.38 -11.58 9.30
CA ILE A 144 0.34 -12.74 10.20
C ILE A 144 0.84 -13.97 9.43
N TYR A 145 0.27 -14.31 8.28
CA TYR A 145 0.61 -15.53 7.51
C TYR A 145 2.10 -15.61 7.14
N TYR A 146 2.71 -14.49 6.69
CA TYR A 146 4.16 -14.43 6.41
C TYR A 146 5.05 -14.63 7.65
N ILE A 147 4.53 -14.43 8.86
CA ILE A 147 5.23 -14.71 10.12
C ILE A 147 5.08 -16.21 10.51
N PHE A 148 4.09 -16.94 9.97
CA PHE A 148 3.79 -18.32 10.37
C PHE A 148 4.40 -19.42 9.48
N ASP A 149 4.82 -19.15 8.25
CA ASP A 149 5.41 -20.17 7.35
C ASP A 149 6.88 -20.54 7.68
N ASP A 150 7.54 -19.84 8.61
CA ASP A 150 8.95 -20.07 8.98
C ASP A 150 9.14 -20.90 10.29
N ILE A 151 8.11 -21.62 10.75
CA ILE A 151 8.15 -22.27 12.08
C ILE A 151 8.38 -23.78 11.95
N ASP A 152 9.67 -24.14 11.85
CA ASP A 152 10.21 -25.35 12.45
C ASP A 152 11.68 -25.10 12.90
N GLY A 153 11.89 -24.76 14.19
CA GLY A 153 13.18 -25.07 14.85
C GLY A 153 14.06 -24.00 15.57
N GLN A 154 13.50 -23.03 16.32
CA GLN A 154 14.07 -22.32 17.52
C GLN A 154 15.36 -21.44 17.39
N PRO A 155 15.71 -20.55 18.37
CA PRO A 155 14.91 -19.51 19.01
C PRO A 155 15.61 -18.12 18.97
N SER A 156 14.95 -17.10 18.43
CA SER A 156 15.49 -15.72 18.44
C SER A 156 14.36 -14.70 18.61
N ALA A 157 14.65 -13.40 18.67
CA ALA A 157 13.65 -12.38 19.01
C ALA A 157 12.37 -12.36 18.14
N GLN A 158 12.34 -13.10 17.03
CA GLN A 158 11.18 -13.37 16.17
C GLN A 158 10.09 -14.24 16.84
N ASP A 159 10.41 -15.25 17.66
CA ASP A 159 9.41 -16.09 18.36
C ASP A 159 8.57 -15.29 19.38
N ARG A 160 9.10 -14.14 19.81
CA ARG A 160 8.45 -13.21 20.75
C ARG A 160 7.43 -12.30 20.06
N LEU A 161 7.60 -12.01 18.77
CA LEU A 161 6.60 -11.31 17.93
C LEU A 161 5.40 -12.22 17.64
N LEU A 162 5.64 -13.52 17.50
CA LEU A 162 4.63 -14.56 17.31
C LEU A 162 3.74 -14.77 18.55
N LEU A 163 4.32 -14.81 19.76
CA LEU A 163 3.55 -14.85 21.00
C LEU A 163 2.70 -13.58 21.22
N PHE A 164 3.19 -12.42 20.77
CA PHE A 164 2.47 -11.15 20.85
C PHE A 164 1.31 -11.08 19.84
N ALA A 165 1.51 -11.55 18.61
CA ALA A 165 0.44 -11.71 17.61
C ALA A 165 -0.64 -12.71 18.05
N ASN A 166 -0.25 -13.78 18.73
CA ASN A 166 -1.20 -14.77 19.29
C ASN A 166 -2.00 -14.24 20.48
N LYS A 167 -1.51 -13.25 21.24
CA LYS A 167 -2.31 -12.52 22.25
C LYS A 167 -3.21 -11.44 21.62
N ALA A 168 -2.85 -10.87 20.48
CA ALA A 168 -3.72 -9.95 19.74
C ALA A 168 -4.95 -10.68 19.13
N ARG A 169 -4.84 -12.00 18.93
CA ARG A 169 -5.91 -12.89 18.47
C ARG A 169 -7.05 -13.12 19.49
N ALA A 170 -6.90 -12.65 20.74
CA ALA A 170 -7.93 -12.75 21.78
C ALA A 170 -8.75 -11.45 21.96
N VAL A 171 -8.64 -10.49 21.04
CA VAL A 171 -9.49 -9.29 21.07
C VAL A 171 -10.79 -9.59 20.33
N ASP A 172 -11.76 -10.03 21.12
CA ASP A 172 -13.19 -10.10 20.86
C ASP A 172 -13.65 -9.06 19.82
N LEU A 173 -13.87 -9.52 18.59
CA LEU A 173 -14.39 -8.74 17.47
C LEU A 173 -15.92 -8.65 17.60
N ASN A 174 -16.37 -7.95 18.65
CA ASN A 174 -17.72 -7.46 18.76
C ASN A 174 -17.68 -5.92 18.93
N CYS A 175 -17.86 -5.24 17.80
CA CYS A 175 -18.48 -3.92 17.60
C CYS A 175 -18.10 -2.68 18.46
N LEU A 176 -17.00 -2.64 19.24
CA LEU A 176 -16.67 -1.42 20.03
C LEU A 176 -15.19 -0.99 20.08
N THR A 177 -14.33 -1.53 19.22
CA THR A 177 -12.87 -1.54 19.45
C THR A 177 -12.01 -0.89 18.37
N PHE A 178 -12.56 -0.14 17.40
CA PHE A 178 -11.72 0.51 16.38
C PHE A 178 -10.80 1.60 16.95
N GLN A 179 -11.33 2.52 17.76
CA GLN A 179 -10.54 3.59 18.39
C GLN A 179 -9.47 3.05 19.36
N LYS A 180 -9.79 1.95 20.07
CA LYS A 180 -8.87 1.26 20.98
C LYS A 180 -7.79 0.45 20.23
N CYS A 181 -8.13 -0.16 19.09
CA CYS A 181 -7.14 -0.82 18.23
C CYS A 181 -6.22 0.19 17.54
N HIS A 182 -6.74 1.34 17.12
CA HIS A 182 -5.96 2.44 16.53
C HIS A 182 -4.98 3.06 17.54
N GLU A 183 -5.44 3.36 18.76
CA GLU A 183 -4.58 3.79 19.88
C GLU A 183 -3.48 2.75 20.16
N LYS A 184 -3.82 1.46 20.20
CA LYS A 184 -2.85 0.37 20.39
C LYS A 184 -1.83 0.29 19.26
N LEU A 185 -2.24 0.42 18.00
CA LEU A 185 -1.37 0.45 16.83
C LEU A 185 -0.41 1.65 16.84
N LYS A 186 -0.92 2.84 17.19
CA LYS A 186 -0.12 4.07 17.31
C LYS A 186 0.95 3.93 18.39
N ASN A 187 0.57 3.38 19.54
CA ASN A 187 1.48 3.08 20.64
C ASN A 187 2.52 2.02 20.25
N LEU A 188 2.12 1.00 19.47
CA LEU A 188 3.05 -0.01 18.96
C LEU A 188 4.09 0.58 18.00
N LYS A 189 3.66 1.41 17.04
CA LYS A 189 4.56 2.11 16.09
C LYS A 189 5.56 3.01 16.84
N GLN A 190 5.09 3.76 17.83
CA GLN A 190 5.95 4.61 18.66
C GLN A 190 6.97 3.77 19.46
N THR A 191 6.54 2.64 20.01
CA THR A 191 7.41 1.72 20.76
C THR A 191 8.49 1.11 19.88
N VAL A 192 8.13 0.65 18.68
CA VAL A 192 9.09 0.11 17.69
C VAL A 192 10.09 1.19 17.26
N LYS A 193 9.65 2.44 17.05
CA LYS A 193 10.52 3.56 16.71
C LYS A 193 11.53 3.85 17.82
N ILE A 194 11.09 3.91 19.08
CA ILE A 194 11.96 4.12 20.25
C ILE A 194 12.95 2.96 20.39
N PHE A 195 12.48 1.72 20.20
CA PHE A 195 13.31 0.53 20.29
C PHE A 195 14.41 0.52 19.22
N ASN A 196 14.07 0.82 17.96
CA ASN A 196 15.05 0.94 16.87
C ASN A 196 16.09 2.04 17.15
N GLN A 197 15.67 3.20 17.68
CA GLN A 197 16.61 4.26 18.09
C GLN A 197 17.58 3.81 19.18
N LYS A 198 17.10 3.08 20.19
CA LYS A 198 17.94 2.53 21.26
C LYS A 198 18.92 1.47 20.74
N ILE A 199 18.51 0.63 19.79
CA ILE A 199 19.40 -0.32 19.13
C ILE A 199 20.50 0.42 18.36
N THR A 200 20.14 1.42 17.54
CA THR A 200 21.12 2.22 16.80
C THR A 200 22.12 2.91 17.72
N GLN A 201 21.67 3.45 18.87
CA GLN A 201 22.55 4.05 19.87
C GLN A 201 23.48 3.04 20.54
N THR A 202 22.97 1.85 20.86
CA THR A 202 23.76 0.77 21.50
C THR A 202 24.83 0.24 20.55
N ILE A 203 24.49 0.02 19.28
CA ILE A 203 25.43 -0.39 18.24
C ILE A 203 26.50 0.70 18.06
N LYS A 204 26.11 1.97 17.88
CA LYS A 204 27.06 3.10 17.79
C LYS A 204 28.02 3.16 18.98
N LYS A 205 27.53 2.92 20.20
CA LYS A 205 28.35 2.92 21.42
C LYS A 205 29.33 1.74 21.47
N GLN A 206 28.93 0.56 20.99
CA GLN A 206 29.83 -0.58 20.87
C GLN A 206 30.91 -0.35 19.80
N THR A 207 30.54 0.18 18.63
CA THR A 207 31.49 0.51 17.56
C THR A 207 32.51 1.56 18.03
N PHE A 208 32.07 2.59 18.76
CA PHE A 208 32.97 3.60 19.34
C PHE A 208 33.96 3.01 20.35
N ARG A 209 33.51 2.09 21.22
CA ARG A 209 34.40 1.38 22.16
C ARG A 209 35.42 0.49 21.45
N GLN A 210 35.03 -0.17 20.37
CA GLN A 210 35.94 -0.99 19.56
C GLN A 210 36.99 -0.13 18.86
N ILE A 211 36.59 1.04 18.30
CA ILE A 211 37.53 2.00 17.71
C ILE A 211 38.52 2.51 18.76
N GLN A 212 38.05 2.87 19.95
CA GLN A 212 38.92 3.34 21.03
C GLN A 212 39.92 2.27 21.48
N PHE A 213 39.46 1.03 21.65
CA PHE A 213 40.33 -0.09 22.02
C PHE A 213 41.41 -0.36 20.96
N THR A 214 41.05 -0.29 19.67
CA THR A 214 42.03 -0.40 18.57
C THR A 214 43.04 0.74 18.61
N GLN A 215 42.61 1.97 18.92
CA GLN A 215 43.50 3.13 19.05
C GLN A 215 44.47 2.99 20.24
N ASP A 216 44.00 2.46 21.36
CA ASP A 216 44.83 2.23 22.55
C ASP A 216 45.90 1.15 22.28
N ILE A 217 45.57 0.10 21.51
CA ILE A 217 46.54 -0.90 21.05
C ILE A 217 47.60 -0.28 20.14
N ILE A 218 47.20 0.56 19.19
CA ILE A 218 48.15 1.26 18.28
C ILE A 218 49.14 2.12 19.09
N ASN A 219 48.63 2.90 20.05
CA ASN A 219 49.48 3.75 20.89
C ASN A 219 50.47 2.92 21.74
N LEU A 220 50.05 1.75 22.24
CA LEU A 220 50.92 0.84 22.98
C LEU A 220 52.07 0.31 22.11
N PHE A 221 51.79 -0.06 20.85
CA PHE A 221 52.80 -0.49 19.89
C PHE A 221 53.82 0.63 19.57
N GLU A 222 53.37 1.88 19.45
CA GLU A 222 54.27 3.02 19.22
C GLU A 222 55.22 3.26 20.40
N VAL A 223 54.73 3.12 21.64
CA VAL A 223 55.56 3.27 22.85
C VAL A 223 56.62 2.16 22.93
N LEU A 224 56.23 0.91 22.67
CA LEU A 224 57.15 -0.23 22.67
C LEU A 224 58.23 -0.12 21.58
N ASN A 225 57.87 0.40 20.41
CA ASN A 225 58.85 0.64 19.34
C ASN A 225 59.85 1.74 19.69
N ARG A 226 59.44 2.81 20.39
CA ARG A 226 60.36 3.84 20.88
C ARG A 226 61.32 3.31 21.94
N GLN A 227 60.86 2.42 22.82
CA GLN A 227 61.70 1.81 23.85
C GLN A 227 62.73 0.80 23.30
N ASN A 228 62.48 0.22 22.11
CA ASN A 228 63.39 -0.71 21.45
C ASN A 228 64.35 -0.02 20.44
N SER A 229 64.29 1.30 20.31
CA SER A 229 65.14 2.10 19.42
C SER A 229 66.12 3.03 20.16
N GLU A 230 66.23 2.88 21.49
CA GLU A 230 67.27 3.44 22.37
C GLU A 230 68.25 2.33 22.81
#